data_AF-A0AAN6DRC3-F1
#
_entry.id   AF-A0AAN6DRC3-F1
#
_cell.length_a   1.000
_cell.length_b   1.000
_cell.length_c   1.000
_cell.angle_alpha   90.00
_cell.angle_beta   90.00
_cell.angle_gamma   90.00
#
_symmetry.space_group_name_H-M   'P 1'
#
loop_
_entity.id
_entity.type
_entity.pdbx_description
1 polymer ?
#
loop_
_entity_poly.entity_id
_entity_poly.type
_entity_poly.pdbx_seq_one_letter_code
_entity_poly.pdbx_strand_id
1 'polypeptide(L)'
;MAATDYATTLATLRAQQSAQSLSILALAEPITASQTLPPQLRNTQPRPADISSNNASDFESSLLTPASLTVDLAHYKDLFSKLRFSYLEQVTKEKYLRSIVGDPPLVVSHDDNLALEQKLAVMKIDLKAKKTEVDALVVEIQEQARVLAARYDAVNDGMQVLETVPTELERLQGEIEALKAEIMEKTGTEEGHTSNDPRMNMSLEATEMALAEQQAATAEIDAQIEALQRQMPGKVREVEKVDRELADLERRRNESTRLAMDGRRRREMGGRDEIEELGRWYRSSEAVLRGLLGVEG
;
A
#
# COMPACT_ATOMS: atom_id res chain seq x y z
N MET A 1 13.06 16.24 -25.39
CA MET A 1 13.41 16.14 -23.96
C MET A 1 14.62 15.25 -23.89
N ALA A 2 15.77 15.80 -23.49
CA ALA A 2 16.99 15.00 -23.35
C ALA A 2 16.68 13.87 -22.36
N ALA A 3 16.91 12.63 -22.76
CA ALA A 3 16.92 11.50 -21.83
C ALA A 3 18.02 11.81 -20.81
N THR A 4 17.60 12.31 -19.66
CA THR A 4 18.49 12.49 -18.53
C THR A 4 18.88 11.09 -18.10
N ASP A 5 20.12 10.68 -18.40
CA ASP A 5 20.64 9.39 -17.99
C ASP A 5 20.75 9.35 -16.45
N TYR A 6 19.64 9.00 -15.79
CA TYR A 6 19.54 8.91 -14.34
C TYR A 6 20.60 7.95 -13.78
N ALA A 7 20.86 6.85 -14.49
CA ALA A 7 21.91 5.90 -14.14
C ALA A 7 23.34 6.50 -14.15
N THR A 8 23.66 7.39 -15.10
CA THR A 8 25.00 8.01 -15.17
C THR A 8 25.17 9.09 -14.11
N THR A 9 24.13 9.86 -13.82
CA THR A 9 24.13 10.85 -12.73
C THR A 9 24.25 10.18 -11.35
N LEU A 10 23.55 9.06 -11.14
CA LEU A 10 23.66 8.27 -9.92
C LEU A 10 25.07 7.67 -9.76
N ALA A 11 25.62 7.09 -10.83
CA ALA A 11 26.96 6.53 -10.82
C ALA A 11 28.05 7.59 -10.52
N THR A 12 27.93 8.79 -11.09
CA THR A 12 28.87 9.89 -10.81
C THR A 12 28.75 10.40 -9.37
N LEU A 13 27.54 10.50 -8.82
CA LEU A 13 27.33 10.86 -7.41
C LEU A 13 27.90 9.81 -6.44
N ARG A 14 27.68 8.51 -6.70
CA ARG A 14 28.27 7.43 -5.89
C ARG A 14 29.79 7.42 -5.98
N ALA A 15 30.36 7.65 -7.18
CA ALA A 15 31.80 7.77 -7.36
C ALA A 15 32.37 8.94 -6.53
N GLN A 16 31.72 10.11 -6.56
CA GLN A 16 32.11 11.27 -5.76
C GLN A 16 32.02 11.00 -4.25
N GLN A 17 30.94 10.37 -3.78
CA GLN A 17 30.75 10.02 -2.37
C GLN A 17 31.79 9.00 -1.88
N SER A 18 32.15 8.03 -2.71
CA SER A 18 33.20 7.05 -2.39
C SER A 18 34.60 7.66 -2.38
N ALA A 19 34.87 8.62 -3.28
CA ALA A 19 36.13 9.33 -3.34
C ALA A 19 36.32 10.28 -2.15
N GLN A 20 35.22 10.80 -1.60
CA GLN A 20 35.19 11.76 -0.49
C GLN A 20 34.31 11.24 0.64
N SER A 21 34.72 10.13 1.26
CA SER A 21 34.00 9.59 2.42
C SER A 21 34.12 10.56 3.61
N LEU A 22 33.05 11.31 3.88
CA LEU A 22 32.95 12.23 5.01
C LEU A 22 32.66 11.45 6.29
N SER A 23 33.61 10.65 6.74
CA SER A 23 33.58 10.01 8.06
C SER A 23 34.41 10.84 9.03
N ILE A 24 33.91 11.02 10.26
CA ILE A 24 34.67 11.65 11.35
C ILE A 24 36.05 10.99 11.50
N LEU A 25 36.12 9.67 11.25
CA LEU A 25 37.36 8.90 11.31
C LEU A 25 38.31 9.20 10.15
N ALA A 26 37.79 9.32 8.92
CA ALA A 26 38.58 9.68 7.74
C ALA A 26 39.07 11.13 7.79
N LEU A 27 38.29 12.02 8.41
CA LEU A 27 38.68 13.42 8.62
C LEU A 27 39.67 13.60 9.79
N ALA A 28 39.65 12.69 10.78
CA ALA A 28 40.56 12.73 11.92
C ALA A 28 41.93 12.10 11.63
N GLU A 29 42.02 11.16 10.69
CA GLU A 29 43.26 10.49 10.27
C GLU A 29 44.44 11.44 9.97
N PRO A 30 44.28 12.52 9.16
CA PRO A 30 45.38 13.45 8.92
C PRO A 30 45.81 14.23 10.18
N ILE A 31 44.89 14.49 11.11
CA ILE A 31 45.16 15.20 12.36
C ILE A 31 45.96 14.31 13.33
N THR A 32 45.64 13.02 13.37
CA THR A 32 46.39 12.03 14.17
C THR A 32 47.74 11.67 13.55
N ALA A 33 47.81 11.52 12.22
CA ALA A 33 49.05 11.21 11.50
C ALA A 33 50.09 12.35 11.61
N SER A 34 49.63 13.60 11.69
CA SER A 34 50.49 14.77 11.90
C SER A 34 51.10 14.82 13.31
N GLN A 35 50.51 14.13 14.30
CA GLN A 35 51.03 14.03 15.67
C GLN A 35 52.02 12.88 15.85
N THR A 36 52.09 11.93 14.92
CA THR A 36 52.97 10.74 14.97
C THR A 36 54.27 10.89 14.18
N LEU A 37 54.79 12.10 13.95
CA LEU A 37 56.18 12.23 13.48
C LEU A 37 57.15 11.75 14.59
N PRO A 38 58.16 10.93 14.25
CA PRO A 38 59.05 10.35 15.25
C PRO A 38 59.88 11.42 15.99
N PRO A 39 60.19 11.23 17.28
CA PRO A 39 61.00 12.17 18.03
C PRO A 39 62.41 12.18 17.44
N GLN A 40 62.79 13.30 16.85
CA GLN A 40 64.18 13.64 16.58
C GLN A 40 64.96 13.59 17.91
N LEU A 41 65.85 12.60 18.01
CA LEU A 41 67.01 12.47 18.90
C LEU A 41 67.08 13.51 20.04
N ARG A 42 66.46 13.20 21.18
CA ARG A 42 66.85 13.78 22.47
C ARG A 42 67.36 12.66 23.39
N ASN A 43 68.67 12.49 23.37
CA ASN A 43 69.42 11.78 24.41
C ASN A 43 69.05 12.34 25.80
N THR A 44 68.48 11.52 26.68
CA THR A 44 68.76 11.47 28.13
C THR A 44 68.12 10.23 28.75
N GLN A 45 68.80 9.70 29.77
CA GLN A 45 68.73 8.36 30.40
C GLN A 45 67.35 7.85 30.88
N PRO A 46 67.20 6.52 31.07
CA PRO A 46 65.93 5.88 31.45
C PRO A 46 65.58 6.14 32.93
N ARG A 47 64.38 6.67 33.17
CA ARG A 47 63.74 6.80 34.49
C ARG A 47 62.62 5.75 34.57
N PRO A 48 62.42 5.03 35.70
CA PRO A 48 61.37 4.02 35.80
C PRO A 48 60.03 4.72 36.06
N ALA A 49 59.18 4.78 35.04
CA ALA A 49 57.79 5.16 35.15
C ALA A 49 56.98 4.46 34.05
N ASP A 50 56.99 3.12 34.10
CA ASP A 50 56.06 2.29 33.33
C ASP A 50 54.65 2.39 33.95
N ILE A 51 53.88 3.37 33.51
CA ILE A 51 52.41 3.37 33.67
C ILE A 51 51.72 3.60 32.31
N SER A 52 52.48 3.85 31.23
CA SER A 52 51.90 4.25 29.94
C SER A 52 52.10 3.27 28.78
N SER A 53 52.74 2.10 29.01
CA SER A 53 53.07 1.18 27.90
C SER A 53 52.03 0.09 27.61
N ASN A 54 51.02 -0.10 28.46
CA ASN A 54 50.09 -1.24 28.30
C ASN A 54 48.81 -0.97 27.51
N ASN A 55 48.54 0.26 27.08
CA ASN A 55 47.27 0.58 26.41
C ASN A 55 47.42 1.02 24.94
N ALA A 56 48.63 1.08 24.37
CA ALA A 56 48.80 1.54 22.99
C ALA A 56 48.47 0.46 21.94
N SER A 57 48.50 -0.83 22.31
CA SER A 57 48.34 -1.95 21.36
C SER A 57 46.95 -2.58 21.31
N ASP A 58 46.01 -2.17 22.18
CA ASP A 58 44.62 -2.68 22.19
C ASP A 58 43.62 -1.75 21.48
N PHE A 59 44.09 -0.60 20.97
CA PHE A 59 43.26 0.42 20.31
C PHE A 59 43.05 0.19 18.80
N GLU A 60 43.61 -0.87 18.21
CA GLU A 60 43.71 -0.97 16.75
C GLU A 60 42.44 -1.49 16.05
N SER A 61 41.39 -1.97 16.76
CA SER A 61 40.18 -2.46 16.08
C SER A 61 38.90 -2.57 16.91
N SER A 62 38.83 -2.01 18.11
CA SER A 62 37.55 -1.95 18.84
C SER A 62 36.70 -0.79 18.31
N LEU A 63 36.02 -1.04 17.18
CA LEU A 63 34.84 -0.35 16.67
C LEU A 63 34.61 1.05 17.24
N LEU A 64 35.30 2.03 16.66
CA LEU A 64 35.13 3.47 16.89
C LEU A 64 33.70 3.89 16.54
N THR A 65 32.77 3.60 17.43
CA THR A 65 31.39 4.02 17.37
C THR A 65 31.27 5.41 18.01
N PRO A 66 30.35 6.26 17.54
CA PRO A 66 30.18 7.62 18.07
C PRO A 66 29.92 7.64 19.58
N ALA A 67 29.31 6.59 20.13
CA ALA A 67 29.15 6.39 21.57
C ALA A 67 30.49 6.20 22.30
N SER A 68 31.43 5.42 21.75
CA SER A 68 32.76 5.19 22.32
C SER A 68 33.56 6.48 22.43
N LEU A 69 33.51 7.34 21.41
CA LEU A 69 34.26 8.61 21.40
C LEU A 69 33.89 9.53 22.57
N THR A 70 32.61 9.56 22.97
CA THR A 70 32.18 10.39 24.10
C THR A 70 32.71 9.86 25.44
N VAL A 71 32.78 8.55 25.60
CA VAL A 71 33.32 7.87 26.78
C VAL A 71 34.84 8.08 26.84
N ASP A 72 35.52 7.94 25.71
CA ASP A 72 36.96 8.17 25.60
C ASP A 72 37.33 9.62 25.92
N LEU A 73 36.60 10.61 25.40
CA LEU A 73 36.82 12.01 25.75
C LEU A 73 36.64 12.29 27.24
N ALA A 74 35.65 11.68 27.88
CA ALA A 74 35.45 11.80 29.33
C ALA A 74 36.62 11.16 30.11
N HIS A 75 37.05 9.96 29.70
CA HIS A 75 38.19 9.27 30.29
C HIS A 75 39.49 10.06 30.15
N TYR A 76 39.82 10.56 28.96
CA TYR A 76 41.03 11.37 28.73
C TYR A 76 40.99 12.66 29.54
N LYS A 77 39.84 13.33 29.62
CA LYS A 77 39.69 14.54 30.45
C LYS A 77 40.01 14.25 31.91
N ASP A 78 39.52 13.15 32.46
CA ASP A 78 39.82 12.74 33.84
C ASP A 78 41.31 12.38 34.02
N LEU A 79 41.86 11.55 33.12
CA LEU A 79 43.28 11.16 33.12
C LEU A 79 44.20 12.39 33.07
N PHE A 80 44.00 13.30 32.13
CA PHE A 80 44.82 14.50 32.01
C PHE A 80 44.63 15.46 33.19
N SER A 81 43.45 15.51 33.80
CA SER A 81 43.25 16.29 35.03
C SER A 81 44.07 15.75 36.19
N LYS A 82 44.10 14.43 36.37
CA LYS A 82 44.91 13.73 37.38
C LYS A 82 46.40 13.88 37.10
N LEU A 83 46.82 13.71 35.85
CA LEU A 83 48.21 13.86 35.42
C LEU A 83 48.70 15.29 35.66
N ARG A 84 47.89 16.28 35.29
CA ARG A 84 48.19 17.71 35.53
C ARG A 84 48.34 18.01 37.02
N PHE A 85 47.45 17.48 37.86
CA PHE A 85 47.54 17.66 39.31
C PHE A 85 48.82 17.05 39.88
N SER A 86 49.10 15.78 39.55
CA SER A 86 50.30 15.07 39.99
C SER A 86 51.58 15.76 39.52
N TYR A 87 51.63 16.23 38.27
CA TYR A 87 52.79 16.93 37.72
C TYR A 87 53.01 18.28 38.42
N LEU A 88 51.96 19.08 38.59
CA LEU A 88 52.07 20.35 39.30
C LEU A 88 52.52 20.15 40.75
N GLU A 89 51.97 19.15 41.43
CA GLU A 89 52.38 18.79 42.79
C GLU A 89 53.86 18.36 42.84
N GLN A 90 54.30 17.51 41.91
CA GLN A 90 55.70 17.07 41.88
C GLN A 90 56.66 18.22 41.58
N VAL A 91 56.37 19.03 40.56
CA VAL A 91 57.23 20.17 40.18
C VAL A 91 57.28 21.21 41.29
N THR A 92 56.16 21.46 41.98
CA THR A 92 56.15 22.40 43.11
C THR A 92 56.94 21.87 44.29
N LYS A 93 56.80 20.58 44.64
CA LYS A 93 57.62 19.93 45.68
C LYS A 93 59.11 19.98 45.34
N GLU A 94 59.49 19.62 44.11
CA GLU A 94 60.88 19.66 43.65
C GLU A 94 61.44 21.08 43.66
N LYS A 95 60.68 22.07 43.16
CA LYS A 95 61.09 23.48 43.16
C LYS A 95 61.24 24.02 44.58
N TYR A 96 60.35 23.65 45.51
CA TYR A 96 60.43 24.02 46.91
C TYR A 96 61.67 23.44 47.59
N LEU A 97 61.91 22.13 47.42
CA LEU A 97 63.11 21.47 47.94
C LEU A 97 64.39 22.11 47.37
N ARG A 98 64.40 22.42 46.07
CA ARG A 98 65.53 23.10 45.45
C ARG A 98 65.73 24.53 45.98
N SER A 99 64.66 25.25 46.32
CA SER A 99 64.78 26.60 46.89
C SER A 99 65.33 26.63 48.31
N ILE A 100 65.06 25.59 49.12
CA ILE A 100 65.54 25.51 50.51
C ILE A 100 66.90 24.82 50.64
N VAL A 101 67.24 23.88 49.75
CA VAL A 101 68.51 23.14 49.75
C VAL A 101 69.57 23.77 48.84
N GLY A 102 69.17 24.63 47.89
CA GLY A 102 70.10 25.33 47.01
C GLY A 102 71.00 26.31 47.77
N ASP A 103 72.26 26.41 47.35
CA ASP A 103 73.25 27.34 47.91
C ASP A 103 73.62 28.37 46.82
N PRO A 104 73.22 29.66 46.93
CA PRO A 104 72.48 30.28 48.04
C PRO A 104 70.96 30.00 48.01
N PRO A 105 70.28 30.03 49.18
CA PRO A 105 68.84 29.80 49.25
C PRO A 105 68.07 30.89 48.52
N LEU A 106 67.08 30.48 47.72
CA LEU A 106 66.23 31.38 46.95
C LEU A 106 65.21 32.04 47.87
N VAL A 107 65.50 33.26 48.31
CA VAL A 107 64.55 34.11 49.04
C VAL A 107 63.77 34.94 48.02
N VAL A 108 62.48 34.65 47.86
CA VAL A 108 61.60 35.43 46.99
C VAL A 108 61.32 36.78 47.63
N SER A 109 61.69 37.88 46.96
CA SER A 109 61.43 39.22 47.46
C SER A 109 59.98 39.67 47.18
N HIS A 110 59.52 40.69 47.89
CA HIS A 110 58.20 41.28 47.63
C HIS A 110 58.11 41.85 46.21
N ASP A 111 59.19 42.46 45.71
CA ASP A 111 59.25 43.04 44.37
C ASP A 111 59.16 41.96 43.28
N ASP A 112 59.78 40.78 43.49
CA ASP A 112 59.65 39.64 42.57
C ASP A 112 58.20 39.13 42.50
N ASN A 113 57.50 39.11 43.64
CA ASN A 113 56.09 38.72 43.68
C ASN A 113 55.21 39.72 42.93
N LEU A 114 55.43 41.03 43.12
CA LEU A 114 54.69 42.07 42.39
C LEU A 114 54.93 41.98 40.88
N ALA A 115 56.17 41.74 40.44
CA ALA A 115 56.50 41.56 39.03
C ALA A 115 55.83 40.31 38.43
N LEU A 116 55.79 39.20 39.18
CA LEU A 116 55.09 37.98 38.77
C LEU A 116 53.57 38.16 38.72
N GLU A 117 52.98 38.89 39.67
CA GLU A 117 51.55 39.20 39.69
C GLU A 117 51.14 40.04 38.47
N GLN A 118 51.94 41.05 38.11
CA GLN A 118 51.70 41.85 36.90
C GLN A 118 51.76 40.99 35.64
N LYS A 119 52.76 40.11 35.52
CA LYS A 119 52.90 39.19 34.38
C LYS A 119 51.74 38.19 34.32
N LEU A 120 51.32 37.64 35.45
CA LEU A 120 50.18 36.74 35.55
C LEU A 120 48.87 37.44 35.20
N ALA A 121 48.71 38.71 35.54
CA ALA A 121 47.54 39.49 35.18
C ALA A 121 47.39 39.61 33.65
N VAL A 122 48.48 39.95 32.95
CA VAL A 122 48.50 40.00 31.47
C VAL A 122 48.20 38.62 30.87
N MET A 123 48.92 37.58 31.30
CA MET A 123 48.71 36.21 30.81
C MET A 123 47.28 35.71 31.06
N LYS A 124 46.66 36.11 32.17
CA LYS A 124 45.28 35.75 32.51
C LYS A 124 44.26 36.45 31.60
N ILE A 125 44.53 37.69 31.18
CA ILE A 125 43.70 38.39 30.20
C ILE A 125 43.83 37.71 28.84
N ASP A 126 45.04 37.43 28.39
CA ASP A 126 45.30 36.74 27.12
C ASP A 126 44.65 35.34 27.09
N LEU A 127 44.79 34.57 28.17
CA LEU A 127 44.16 33.25 28.29
C LEU A 127 42.63 33.34 28.24
N LYS A 128 42.03 34.36 28.86
CA LYS A 128 40.58 34.58 28.80
C LYS A 128 40.15 34.93 27.38
N ALA A 129 40.88 35.81 26.69
CA ALA A 129 40.59 36.17 25.30
C ALA A 129 40.69 34.96 24.37
N LYS A 130 41.74 34.14 24.53
CA LYS A 130 41.89 32.88 23.77
C LYS A 130 40.81 31.86 24.09
N LYS A 131 40.38 31.75 25.35
CA LYS A 131 39.25 30.89 25.71
C LYS A 131 37.97 31.33 25.01
N THR A 132 37.66 32.62 25.03
CA THR A 132 36.46 33.13 24.35
C THR A 132 36.52 32.96 22.84
N GLU A 133 37.70 33.08 22.23
CA GLU A 133 37.92 32.83 20.80
C GLU A 133 37.69 31.35 20.46
N VAL A 134 38.24 30.42 21.25
CA VAL A 134 38.03 28.98 21.07
C VAL A 134 36.56 28.60 21.28
N ASP A 135 35.92 29.13 22.32
CA ASP A 135 34.50 28.86 22.59
C ASP A 135 33.61 29.34 21.42
N ALA A 136 33.92 30.50 20.82
CA ALA A 136 33.22 31.01 19.63
C ALA A 136 33.44 30.12 18.40
N LEU A 137 34.68 29.71 18.14
CA LEU A 137 35.03 28.84 17.01
C LEU A 137 34.38 27.45 17.13
N VAL A 138 34.26 26.91 18.36
CA VAL A 138 33.53 25.65 18.61
C VAL A 138 32.05 25.79 18.25
N VAL A 139 31.41 26.91 18.60
CA VAL A 139 30.01 27.16 18.24
C VAL A 139 29.85 27.26 16.72
N GLU A 140 30.73 27.98 16.04
CA GLU A 140 30.70 28.10 14.57
C GLU A 140 30.86 26.73 13.89
N ILE A 141 31.82 25.91 14.34
CA ILE A 141 32.00 24.54 13.81
C ILE A 141 30.75 23.69 14.05
N GLN A 142 30.10 23.81 15.21
CA GLN A 142 28.87 23.06 15.48
C GLN A 142 27.71 23.48 14.58
N GLU A 143 27.56 24.78 14.30
CA GLU A 143 26.54 25.28 13.38
C GLU A 143 26.80 24.80 11.95
N GLN A 144 28.04 24.93 11.48
CA GLN A 144 28.43 24.45 10.15
C GLN A 144 28.26 22.93 10.03
N ALA A 145 28.60 22.16 11.06
CA ALA A 145 28.42 20.71 11.09
C ALA A 145 26.94 20.32 10.99
N ARG A 146 26.03 21.04 11.66
CA ARG A 146 24.58 20.80 11.55
C ARG A 146 24.05 21.08 10.15
N VAL A 147 24.47 22.21 9.55
CA VAL A 147 24.07 22.57 8.18
C VAL A 147 24.60 21.53 7.19
N LEU A 148 25.85 21.07 7.36
CA LEU A 148 26.44 20.05 6.51
C LEU A 148 25.71 18.71 6.64
N ALA A 149 25.38 18.28 7.86
CA ALA A 149 24.61 17.06 8.11
C ALA A 149 23.25 17.11 7.39
N ALA A 150 22.49 18.20 7.56
CA ALA A 150 21.19 18.35 6.89
C ALA A 150 21.30 18.32 5.36
N ARG A 151 22.34 18.92 4.78
CA ARG A 151 22.59 18.87 3.33
C ARG A 151 22.97 17.48 2.86
N TYR A 152 23.78 16.76 3.64
CA TYR A 152 24.18 15.40 3.34
C TYR A 152 22.98 14.45 3.33
N ASP A 153 22.10 14.57 4.34
CA ASP A 153 20.87 13.78 4.42
C ASP A 153 19.96 14.05 3.21
N ALA A 154 19.76 15.32 2.84
CA ALA A 154 18.95 15.68 1.68
C ALA A 154 19.50 15.12 0.34
N VAL A 155 20.83 15.09 0.18
CA VAL A 155 21.46 14.49 -1.01
C VAL A 155 21.28 12.97 -1.01
N ASN A 156 21.38 12.34 0.16
CA ASN A 156 21.18 10.90 0.29
C ASN A 156 19.74 10.49 -0.01
N ASP A 157 18.76 11.27 0.47
CA ASP A 157 17.34 11.08 0.14
C ASP A 157 17.10 11.23 -1.36
N GLY A 158 17.68 12.27 -1.99
CA GLY A 158 17.61 12.47 -3.43
C GLY A 158 18.23 11.30 -4.23
N MET A 159 19.29 10.69 -3.71
CA MET A 159 19.91 9.51 -4.33
C MET A 159 19.01 8.28 -4.25
N GLN A 160 18.28 8.07 -3.15
CA GLN A 160 17.30 6.98 -3.03
C GLN A 160 16.14 7.15 -4.01
N VAL A 161 15.66 8.37 -4.18
CA VAL A 161 14.61 8.68 -5.18
C VAL A 161 15.12 8.38 -6.59
N LEU A 162 16.37 8.76 -6.89
CA LEU A 162 16.99 8.50 -8.18
C LEU A 162 17.22 7.01 -8.47
N GLU A 163 17.31 6.18 -7.43
CA GLU A 163 17.43 4.73 -7.55
C GLU A 163 16.08 4.04 -7.80
N THR A 164 15.02 4.51 -7.13
CA THR A 164 13.70 3.87 -7.15
C THR A 164 12.87 4.29 -8.36
N VAL A 165 12.74 5.60 -8.60
CA VAL A 165 11.83 6.16 -9.59
C VAL A 165 12.08 5.66 -11.02
N PRO A 166 13.33 5.55 -11.52
CA PRO A 166 13.55 5.04 -12.88
C PRO A 166 13.06 3.61 -13.06
N THR A 167 13.27 2.74 -12.06
CA THR A 167 12.83 1.34 -12.13
C THR A 167 11.30 1.23 -12.10
N GLU A 168 10.63 2.07 -11.32
CA GLU A 168 9.17 2.15 -11.30
C GLU A 168 8.63 2.68 -12.63
N LEU A 169 9.32 3.63 -13.25
CA LEU A 169 8.94 4.21 -14.53
C LEU A 169 9.08 3.18 -15.65
N GLU A 170 10.17 2.40 -15.68
CA GLU A 170 10.33 1.27 -16.60
C GLU A 170 9.25 0.20 -16.40
N ARG A 171 8.93 -0.15 -15.15
CA ARG A 171 7.84 -1.09 -14.83
C ARG A 171 6.49 -0.59 -15.34
N LEU A 172 6.15 0.67 -15.05
CA LEU A 172 4.89 1.27 -15.49
C LEU A 172 4.82 1.39 -17.03
N GLN A 173 5.93 1.69 -17.69
CA GLN A 173 6.00 1.67 -19.15
C GLN A 173 5.75 0.27 -19.71
N GLY A 174 6.35 -0.76 -19.13
CA GLY A 174 6.09 -2.15 -19.51
C GLY A 174 4.62 -2.57 -19.30
N GLU A 175 3.99 -2.11 -18.21
CA GLU A 175 2.55 -2.34 -17.96
C GLU A 175 1.67 -1.63 -18.98
N ILE A 176 2.01 -0.39 -19.35
CA ILE A 176 1.29 0.35 -20.40
C ILE A 176 1.43 -0.35 -21.75
N GLU A 177 2.63 -0.84 -22.08
CA GLU A 177 2.86 -1.58 -23.33
C GLU A 177 2.12 -2.92 -23.34
N ALA A 178 2.10 -3.65 -22.23
CA ALA A 178 1.33 -4.88 -22.08
C ALA A 178 -0.17 -4.64 -22.22
N LEU A 179 -0.71 -3.61 -21.57
CA LEU A 179 -2.12 -3.23 -21.69
C LEU A 179 -2.45 -2.78 -23.12
N LYS A 180 -1.57 -2.03 -23.78
CA LYS A 180 -1.73 -1.68 -25.19
C LYS A 180 -1.70 -2.91 -26.09
N ALA A 181 -0.80 -3.86 -25.84
CA ALA A 181 -0.74 -5.12 -26.57
C ALA A 181 -2.00 -5.95 -26.36
N GLU A 182 -2.53 -6.03 -25.14
CA GLU A 182 -3.79 -6.71 -24.82
C GLU A 182 -4.98 -6.05 -25.53
N ILE A 183 -5.04 -4.71 -25.55
CA ILE A 183 -6.05 -3.96 -26.30
C ILE A 183 -5.90 -4.22 -27.80
N MET A 184 -4.68 -4.20 -28.34
CA MET A 184 -4.41 -4.51 -29.75
C MET A 184 -4.72 -5.96 -30.12
N GLU A 185 -4.49 -6.92 -29.23
CA GLU A 185 -4.84 -8.33 -29.43
C GLU A 185 -6.37 -8.49 -29.42
N LYS A 186 -7.06 -7.86 -28.48
CA LYS A 186 -8.53 -7.84 -28.41
C LYS A 186 -9.18 -7.11 -29.59
N THR A 187 -8.50 -6.13 -30.20
CA THR A 187 -9.01 -5.37 -31.36
C THR A 187 -8.48 -5.86 -32.71
N GLY A 188 -7.36 -6.58 -32.74
CA GLY A 188 -6.66 -7.04 -33.93
C GLY A 188 -6.77 -8.54 -34.22
N THR A 189 -7.16 -9.38 -33.25
CA THR A 189 -7.43 -10.82 -33.45
C THR A 189 -8.87 -11.07 -33.93
N GLU A 190 -9.35 -10.15 -34.76
CA GLU A 190 -10.75 -9.98 -35.12
C GLU A 190 -10.94 -10.10 -36.65
N GLU A 191 -10.11 -10.90 -37.33
CA GLU A 191 -10.39 -11.41 -38.70
C GLU A 191 -11.09 -12.78 -38.70
N GLY A 192 -11.37 -13.38 -37.53
CA GLY A 192 -11.88 -14.75 -37.44
C GLY A 192 -13.21 -14.93 -36.72
N HIS A 193 -13.36 -14.42 -35.49
CA HIS A 193 -14.53 -14.68 -34.64
C HIS A 193 -14.82 -13.54 -33.68
N THR A 194 -14.92 -12.33 -34.23
CA THR A 194 -15.62 -11.26 -33.55
C THR A 194 -17.09 -11.65 -33.52
N SER A 195 -17.65 -11.76 -32.32
CA SER A 195 -19.04 -11.38 -32.22
C SER A 195 -19.06 -9.93 -32.67
N ASN A 196 -19.47 -9.69 -33.92
CA ASN A 196 -19.64 -8.39 -34.56
C ASN A 196 -20.79 -7.66 -33.86
N ASP A 197 -20.64 -7.47 -32.55
CA ASP A 197 -21.59 -6.85 -31.67
C ASP A 197 -21.13 -5.39 -31.54
N PRO A 198 -21.75 -4.45 -32.28
CA PRO A 198 -21.35 -3.04 -32.30
C PRO A 198 -21.37 -2.37 -30.90
N ARG A 199 -21.90 -3.08 -29.89
CA ARG A 199 -21.87 -2.74 -28.46
C ARG A 199 -20.49 -2.80 -27.80
N MET A 200 -19.54 -3.56 -28.35
CA MET A 200 -18.18 -3.64 -27.78
C MET A 200 -17.22 -2.56 -28.30
N ASN A 201 -17.63 -1.83 -29.34
CA ASN A 201 -16.81 -0.79 -30.00
C ASN A 201 -17.34 0.64 -29.76
N MET A 202 -18.30 0.81 -28.85
CA MET A 202 -18.86 2.11 -28.50
C MET A 202 -18.01 2.83 -27.46
N SER A 203 -18.01 4.17 -27.50
CA SER A 203 -17.44 4.98 -26.43
C SER A 203 -18.19 4.74 -25.12
N LEU A 204 -17.54 5.01 -23.98
CA LEU A 204 -18.13 4.85 -22.64
C LEU A 204 -19.50 5.56 -22.52
N GLU A 205 -19.62 6.76 -23.10
CA GLU A 205 -20.87 7.52 -23.09
C GLU A 205 -21.97 6.81 -23.90
N ALA A 206 -21.62 6.21 -25.04
CA ALA A 206 -22.56 5.47 -25.87
C ALA A 206 -22.96 4.12 -25.24
N THR A 207 -22.07 3.46 -24.47
CA THR A 207 -22.42 2.24 -23.73
C THR A 207 -23.37 2.54 -22.57
N GLU A 208 -23.15 3.64 -21.83
CA GLU A 208 -24.05 4.07 -20.75
C GLU A 208 -25.46 4.37 -21.27
N MET A 209 -25.59 5.04 -22.41
CA MET A 209 -26.89 5.28 -23.05
C MET A 209 -27.56 3.98 -23.49
N ALA A 210 -26.83 3.08 -24.15
CA ALA A 210 -27.38 1.80 -24.61
C ALA A 210 -27.80 0.89 -23.44
N LEU A 211 -27.09 0.95 -22.31
CA LEU A 211 -27.44 0.25 -21.07
C LEU A 211 -28.75 0.79 -20.50
N ALA A 212 -28.90 2.12 -20.43
CA ALA A 212 -30.11 2.76 -19.93
C ALA A 212 -31.35 2.40 -20.78
N GLU A 213 -31.20 2.39 -22.10
CA GLU A 213 -32.27 1.97 -23.02
C GLU A 213 -32.64 0.49 -22.83
N GLN A 214 -31.65 -0.39 -22.69
CA GLN A 214 -31.89 -1.80 -22.44
C GLN A 214 -32.56 -2.04 -21.08
N GLN A 215 -32.18 -1.29 -20.05
CA GLN A 215 -32.82 -1.33 -18.73
C GLN A 215 -34.27 -0.87 -18.78
N ALA A 216 -34.58 0.18 -19.56
CA ALA A 216 -35.95 0.64 -19.76
C ALA A 216 -36.80 -0.41 -20.50
N ALA A 217 -36.26 -1.02 -21.56
CA ALA A 217 -36.95 -2.05 -22.34
C ALA A 217 -37.19 -3.34 -21.50
N THR A 218 -36.21 -3.74 -20.69
CA THR A 218 -36.37 -4.90 -19.80
C THR A 218 -37.42 -4.64 -18.70
N ALA A 219 -37.44 -3.45 -18.12
CA ALA A 219 -38.47 -3.06 -17.16
C ALA A 219 -39.89 -3.05 -17.79
N GLU A 220 -40.02 -2.65 -19.06
CA GLU A 220 -41.30 -2.72 -19.78
C GLU A 220 -41.73 -4.18 -20.01
N ILE A 221 -40.81 -5.04 -20.44
CA ILE A 221 -41.08 -6.48 -20.63
C ILE A 221 -41.49 -7.12 -19.30
N ASP A 222 -40.80 -6.82 -18.21
CA ASP A 222 -41.13 -7.33 -16.89
C ASP A 222 -42.55 -6.88 -16.47
N ALA A 223 -42.92 -5.63 -16.70
CA ALA A 223 -44.27 -5.14 -16.45
C ALA A 223 -45.33 -5.89 -17.29
N GLN A 224 -45.03 -6.19 -18.55
CA GLN A 224 -45.91 -7.00 -19.43
C GLN A 224 -46.03 -8.45 -18.93
N ILE A 225 -44.91 -9.06 -18.51
CA ILE A 225 -44.90 -10.41 -17.94
C ILE A 225 -45.76 -10.46 -16.69
N GLU A 226 -45.62 -9.51 -15.77
CA GLU A 226 -46.45 -9.46 -14.57
C GLU A 226 -47.93 -9.26 -14.91
N ALA A 227 -48.26 -8.40 -15.88
CA ALA A 227 -49.64 -8.20 -16.32
C ALA A 227 -50.25 -9.50 -16.87
N LEU A 228 -49.50 -10.24 -17.70
CA LEU A 228 -49.92 -11.54 -18.22
C LEU A 228 -50.05 -12.58 -17.11
N GLN A 229 -49.10 -12.65 -16.17
CA GLN A 229 -49.17 -13.54 -15.02
C GLN A 229 -50.40 -13.26 -14.14
N ARG A 230 -50.82 -12.00 -13.99
CA ARG A 230 -52.07 -11.65 -13.30
C ARG A 230 -53.33 -12.10 -14.05
N GLN A 231 -53.30 -12.15 -15.39
CA GLN A 231 -54.43 -12.57 -16.22
C GLN A 231 -54.56 -14.10 -16.37
N MET A 232 -53.44 -14.82 -16.33
CA MET A 232 -53.36 -16.29 -16.42
C MET A 232 -54.37 -17.05 -15.53
N PRO A 233 -54.47 -16.80 -14.21
CA PRO A 233 -55.41 -17.54 -13.37
C PRO A 233 -56.88 -17.31 -13.74
N GLY A 234 -57.23 -16.13 -14.26
CA GLY A 234 -58.57 -15.84 -14.78
C GLY A 234 -58.89 -16.70 -16.01
N LYS A 235 -57.94 -16.77 -16.97
CA LYS A 235 -58.08 -17.60 -18.17
C LYS A 235 -58.10 -19.09 -17.86
N VAL A 236 -57.30 -19.56 -16.91
CA VAL A 236 -57.37 -20.97 -16.44
C VAL A 236 -58.75 -21.29 -15.89
N ARG A 237 -59.36 -20.40 -15.07
CA ARG A 237 -60.72 -20.60 -14.56
C ARG A 237 -61.79 -20.59 -15.67
N GLU A 238 -61.62 -19.75 -16.70
CA GLU A 238 -62.50 -19.73 -17.87
C GLU A 238 -62.41 -21.06 -18.64
N VAL A 239 -61.20 -21.56 -18.89
CA VAL A 239 -60.99 -22.87 -19.56
C VAL A 239 -61.60 -24.00 -18.73
N GLU A 240 -61.35 -24.06 -17.42
CA GLU A 240 -61.96 -25.06 -16.55
C GLU A 240 -63.50 -24.99 -16.56
N LYS A 241 -64.08 -23.79 -16.70
CA LYS A 241 -65.54 -23.64 -16.81
C LYS A 241 -66.05 -24.23 -18.11
N VAL A 242 -65.40 -23.90 -19.23
CA VAL A 242 -65.74 -24.45 -20.55
C VAL A 242 -65.56 -25.97 -20.58
N ASP A 243 -64.52 -26.52 -19.97
CA ASP A 243 -64.28 -27.97 -19.87
C ASP A 243 -65.40 -28.67 -19.09
N ARG A 244 -65.88 -28.07 -17.98
CA ARG A 244 -67.04 -28.58 -17.23
C ARG A 244 -68.31 -28.57 -18.09
N GLU A 245 -68.57 -27.47 -18.79
CA GLU A 245 -69.72 -27.35 -19.70
C GLU A 245 -69.65 -28.37 -20.85
N LEU A 246 -68.46 -28.61 -21.40
CA LEU A 246 -68.22 -29.59 -22.45
C LEU A 246 -68.44 -31.02 -21.93
N ALA A 247 -67.94 -31.35 -20.74
CA ALA A 247 -68.18 -32.65 -20.11
C ALA A 247 -69.68 -32.93 -19.85
N ASP A 248 -70.44 -31.91 -19.44
CA ASP A 248 -71.89 -32.02 -19.28
C ASP A 248 -72.61 -32.23 -20.62
N LEU A 249 -72.20 -31.51 -21.67
CA LEU A 249 -72.72 -31.70 -23.03
C LEU A 249 -72.37 -33.09 -23.59
N GLU A 250 -71.16 -33.58 -23.35
CA GLU A 250 -70.75 -34.94 -23.72
C GLU A 250 -71.56 -35.99 -22.99
N ARG A 251 -71.83 -35.82 -21.68
CA ARG A 251 -72.71 -36.71 -20.91
C ARG A 251 -74.11 -36.73 -21.52
N ARG A 252 -74.71 -35.56 -21.79
CA ARG A 252 -76.04 -35.46 -22.43
C ARG A 252 -76.06 -36.11 -23.82
N ARG A 253 -75.00 -35.92 -24.61
CA ARG A 253 -74.84 -36.53 -25.93
C ARG A 253 -74.68 -38.04 -25.83
N ASN A 254 -73.94 -38.56 -24.86
CA ASN A 254 -73.78 -39.99 -24.65
C ASN A 254 -75.06 -40.64 -24.11
N GLU A 255 -75.82 -39.94 -23.27
CA GLU A 255 -77.15 -40.38 -22.82
C GLU A 255 -78.15 -40.42 -23.98
N SER A 256 -78.17 -39.39 -24.84
CA SER A 256 -79.07 -39.36 -26.00
C SER A 256 -78.69 -40.40 -27.04
N THR A 257 -77.40 -40.63 -27.31
CA THR A 257 -76.96 -41.70 -28.20
C THR A 257 -77.25 -43.08 -27.61
N ARG A 258 -77.11 -43.26 -26.29
CA ARG A 258 -77.51 -44.51 -25.61
C ARG A 258 -79.01 -44.75 -25.74
N LEU A 259 -79.85 -43.74 -25.46
CA LEU A 259 -81.30 -43.85 -25.62
C LEU A 259 -81.69 -44.15 -27.08
N ALA A 260 -81.02 -43.54 -28.05
CA ALA A 260 -81.24 -43.80 -29.47
C ALA A 260 -80.80 -45.21 -29.88
N MET A 261 -79.65 -45.68 -29.40
CA MET A 261 -79.15 -47.04 -29.63
C MET A 261 -80.03 -48.10 -28.95
N ASP A 262 -80.50 -47.86 -27.73
CA ASP A 262 -81.43 -48.74 -27.03
C ASP A 262 -82.78 -48.78 -27.73
N GLY A 263 -83.29 -47.64 -28.22
CA GLY A 263 -84.47 -47.59 -29.07
C GLY A 263 -84.30 -48.38 -30.37
N ARG A 264 -83.15 -48.22 -31.04
CA ARG A 264 -82.81 -48.99 -32.26
C ARG A 264 -82.65 -50.49 -31.96
N ARG A 265 -82.00 -50.86 -30.87
CA ARG A 265 -81.80 -52.26 -30.46
C ARG A 265 -83.10 -52.92 -30.05
N ARG A 266 -84.01 -52.21 -29.37
CA ARG A 266 -85.38 -52.69 -29.10
C ARG A 266 -86.16 -52.92 -30.40
N ARG A 267 -86.00 -52.03 -31.39
CA ARG A 267 -86.60 -52.17 -32.73
C ARG A 267 -86.06 -53.38 -33.49
N GLU A 268 -84.75 -53.63 -33.44
CA GLU A 268 -84.08 -54.74 -34.15
C GLU A 268 -84.33 -56.12 -33.47
N MET A 269 -84.54 -56.16 -32.15
CA MET A 269 -84.84 -57.38 -31.39
C MET A 269 -86.35 -57.71 -31.32
N GLY A 270 -87.19 -57.03 -32.10
CA GLY A 270 -88.65 -57.29 -32.14
C GLY A 270 -89.42 -56.87 -30.88
N GLY A 271 -88.85 -55.96 -30.08
CA GLY A 271 -89.54 -55.36 -28.93
C GLY A 271 -90.71 -54.51 -29.41
N ARG A 272 -91.92 -54.83 -28.97
CA ARG A 272 -93.13 -54.05 -29.23
C ARG A 272 -92.96 -52.66 -28.61
N ASP A 273 -93.05 -51.63 -29.44
CA ASP A 273 -92.91 -50.26 -28.99
C ASP A 273 -94.22 -49.85 -28.31
N GLU A 274 -94.24 -49.87 -26.97
CA GLU A 274 -95.42 -49.54 -26.16
C GLU A 274 -95.99 -48.17 -26.54
N ILE A 275 -95.16 -47.23 -27.01
CA ILE A 275 -95.59 -45.90 -27.47
C ILE A 275 -96.26 -45.96 -28.84
N GLU A 276 -95.75 -46.76 -29.78
CA GLU A 276 -96.45 -46.98 -31.05
C GLU A 276 -97.73 -47.79 -30.86
N GLU A 277 -97.77 -48.76 -29.94
CA GLU A 277 -98.98 -49.50 -29.60
C GLU A 277 -100.02 -48.59 -28.93
N LEU A 278 -99.60 -47.77 -27.96
CA LEU A 278 -100.46 -46.77 -27.34
C LEU A 278 -100.92 -45.73 -28.36
N GLY A 279 -100.06 -45.32 -29.30
CA GLY A 279 -100.41 -44.41 -30.40
C GLY A 279 -101.31 -45.06 -31.46
N ARG A 280 -101.20 -46.37 -31.71
CA ARG A 280 -102.13 -47.14 -32.56
C ARG A 280 -103.46 -47.34 -31.84
N TRP A 281 -103.43 -47.60 -30.53
CA TRP A 281 -104.61 -47.73 -29.68
C TRP A 281 -105.33 -46.38 -29.54
N TYR A 282 -104.62 -45.28 -29.32
CA TYR A 282 -105.21 -43.95 -29.31
C TYR A 282 -105.80 -43.61 -30.68
N ARG A 283 -105.10 -43.88 -31.79
CA ARG A 283 -105.64 -43.67 -33.14
C ARG A 283 -106.86 -44.56 -33.45
N SER A 284 -106.87 -45.81 -33.00
CA SER A 284 -108.03 -46.68 -33.18
C SER A 284 -109.19 -46.28 -32.26
N SER A 285 -108.92 -45.88 -31.02
CA SER A 285 -109.91 -45.33 -30.08
C SER A 285 -110.47 -44.01 -30.59
N GLU A 286 -109.63 -43.16 -31.19
CA GLU A 286 -110.00 -41.90 -31.83
C GLU A 286 -110.85 -42.18 -33.07
N ALA A 287 -110.47 -43.14 -33.93
CA ALA A 287 -111.27 -43.52 -35.09
C ALA A 287 -112.65 -44.08 -34.68
N VAL A 288 -112.71 -44.89 -33.61
CA VAL A 288 -113.96 -45.42 -33.05
C VAL A 288 -114.81 -44.29 -32.45
N LEU A 289 -114.21 -43.38 -31.69
CA LEU A 289 -114.90 -42.23 -31.11
C LEU A 289 -115.38 -41.25 -32.18
N ARG A 290 -114.56 -40.95 -33.21
CA ARG A 290 -114.94 -40.12 -34.37
C ARG A 290 -116.09 -40.77 -35.16
N GLY A 291 -116.07 -42.10 -35.32
CA GLY A 291 -117.16 -42.85 -35.96
C GLY A 291 -118.46 -42.87 -35.17
N LEU A 292 -118.38 -42.95 -33.83
CA LEU A 292 -119.56 -42.86 -32.93
C LEU A 292 -120.12 -41.44 -32.82
N LEU A 293 -119.28 -40.42 -32.92
CA LEU A 293 -119.66 -39.01 -32.86
C LEU A 293 -120.01 -38.40 -34.22
N GLY A 294 -119.86 -39.15 -35.33
CA GLY A 294 -120.26 -38.73 -36.68
C GLY A 294 -119.47 -37.54 -37.23
N VAL A 295 -118.22 -37.36 -36.80
CA VAL A 295 -117.37 -36.24 -37.24
C VAL A 295 -116.35 -36.76 -38.24
N GLU A 296 -116.55 -36.47 -39.52
CA GLU A 296 -115.55 -36.67 -40.58
C GLU A 296 -114.53 -35.52 -40.57
N GLY A 297 -113.23 -35.85 -40.51
CA GLY A 297 -112.10 -34.91 -40.51
C GLY A 297 -110.91 -35.40 -39.71
#